data_AF-A0A1R3L5J7-F1
#
_entry.id   AF-A0A1R3L5J7-F1
#
_cell.length_a   1.000
_cell.length_b   1.000
_cell.length_c   1.000
_cell.angle_alpha   90.00
_cell.angle_beta   90.00
_cell.angle_gamma   90.00
#
_symmetry.space_group_name_H-M   'P 1'
#
loop_
_entity.id
_entity.type
_entity.pdbx_description
1 polymer ?
#
loop_
_entity_poly.entity_id
_entity_poly.type
_entity_poly.pdbx_seq_one_letter_code
_entity_poly.pdbx_strand_id
1 'polypeptide(L)'
;MGGDRIQSEVNGSCKGGGEGERRSKLLTLPTVLTLGRVAAVPLLVSTFYMNNSWATSATTSIFIAAAVTDWLDGYIARKMQIVTPFGAFLDPVADKLMVAATLVMLCTKPLEAAIFEGVPWLLTVPSIAIIGREITMSAVREWAASQNTKVLKAVAVNNLGKWKTATQMIALIILLASRDSSLLDQDGLLASGVILLYISAGLSLWSLVVYVQNIWRILLK
;
A
#
# COMPACT_ATOMS: atom_id res chain seq x y z
N MET A 1 -17.83 -40.12 57.89
CA MET A 1 -16.44 -40.58 57.70
C MET A 1 -16.52 -41.69 56.66
N GLY A 2 -16.40 -41.33 55.38
CA GLY A 2 -15.12 -41.41 54.65
C GLY A 2 -15.05 -42.82 54.06
N GLY A 3 -15.59 -43.05 52.86
CA GLY A 3 -15.06 -42.48 51.62
C GLY A 3 -14.28 -43.60 50.95
N ASP A 4 -15.05 -44.52 50.38
CA ASP A 4 -14.66 -45.81 49.82
C ASP A 4 -13.71 -45.70 48.62
N ARG A 5 -12.87 -46.74 48.51
CA ARG A 5 -12.36 -47.34 47.26
C ARG A 5 -11.32 -46.58 46.44
N ILE A 6 -10.08 -46.90 46.78
CA ILE A 6 -9.03 -47.23 45.81
C ILE A 6 -9.43 -48.55 45.12
N GLN A 7 -9.65 -48.55 43.80
CA GLN A 7 -8.74 -49.15 42.79
C GLN A 7 -9.38 -49.19 41.37
N SER A 8 -8.48 -49.21 40.38
CA SER A 8 -8.59 -49.67 38.99
C SER A 8 -9.32 -48.82 37.92
N GLU A 9 -8.52 -48.53 36.88
CA GLU A 9 -8.88 -48.27 35.48
C GLU A 9 -9.67 -47.00 35.14
N VAL A 10 -8.97 -46.00 34.57
CA VAL A 10 -9.12 -45.65 33.15
C VAL A 10 -7.81 -45.07 32.63
N ASN A 11 -7.04 -45.93 31.97
CA ASN A 11 -6.53 -45.74 30.62
C ASN A 11 -6.01 -44.34 30.24
N GLY A 12 -4.68 -44.26 30.07
CA GLY A 12 -4.05 -43.19 29.31
C GLY A 12 -4.52 -43.20 27.85
N SER A 13 -5.26 -42.18 27.45
CA SER A 13 -5.32 -41.70 26.06
C SER A 13 -6.07 -40.37 26.00
N CYS A 14 -5.34 -39.26 26.05
CA CYS A 14 -5.81 -38.04 25.39
C CYS A 14 -4.83 -37.72 24.26
N LYS A 15 -5.26 -38.23 23.11
CA LYS A 15 -4.76 -38.01 21.75
C LYS A 15 -4.41 -36.55 21.46
N GLY A 16 -3.47 -36.42 20.53
CA GLY A 16 -2.90 -35.16 20.05
C GLY A 16 -3.91 -34.07 19.75
N GLY A 17 -3.67 -32.91 20.36
CA GLY A 17 -4.24 -31.63 19.98
C GLY A 17 -3.08 -30.65 19.92
N GLY A 18 -2.64 -30.25 18.72
CA GLY A 18 -1.46 -29.39 18.62
C GLY A 18 -1.28 -28.60 17.33
N GLU A 19 -1.84 -29.04 16.21
CA GLU A 19 -1.47 -28.43 14.91
C GLU A 19 -2.63 -27.82 14.12
N GLY A 20 -3.88 -28.19 14.44
CA GLY A 20 -5.07 -27.66 13.75
C GLY A 20 -5.55 -26.30 14.27
N GLU A 21 -5.35 -25.99 15.55
CA GLU A 21 -5.94 -24.82 16.21
C GLU A 21 -5.07 -23.55 16.15
N ARG A 22 -3.77 -23.68 15.84
CA ARG A 22 -2.87 -22.53 15.59
C ARG A 22 -2.98 -21.96 14.18
N ARG A 23 -3.43 -22.75 13.21
CA ARG A 23 -3.43 -22.39 11.78
C ARG A 23 -4.57 -21.43 11.40
N SER A 24 -5.63 -21.38 12.21
CA SER A 24 -6.81 -20.52 12.02
C SER A 24 -6.64 -19.09 12.54
N LYS A 25 -5.63 -18.78 13.37
CA LYS A 25 -5.38 -17.40 13.85
C LYS A 25 -4.50 -16.55 12.92
N LEU A 26 -3.73 -17.15 12.03
CA LEU A 26 -2.81 -16.43 11.13
C LEU A 26 -3.43 -16.05 9.78
N LEU A 27 -4.41 -16.82 9.28
CA LEU A 27 -5.04 -16.60 7.98
C LEU A 27 -6.43 -15.95 8.15
N THR A 28 -6.45 -14.73 8.67
CA THR A 28 -7.68 -13.93 8.60
C THR A 28 -7.87 -13.42 7.17
N LEU A 29 -9.14 -13.21 6.77
CA LEU A 29 -9.47 -12.70 5.43
C LEU A 29 -8.63 -11.45 5.05
N PRO A 30 -8.48 -10.44 5.93
CA PRO A 30 -7.63 -9.28 5.64
C PRO A 30 -6.16 -9.67 5.41
N THR A 31 -5.60 -10.55 6.24
CA THR A 31 -4.19 -10.97 6.11
C THR A 31 -3.92 -11.65 4.77
N VAL A 32 -4.84 -12.50 4.30
CA VAL A 32 -4.72 -13.15 2.99
C VAL A 32 -4.79 -12.14 1.85
N LEU A 33 -5.67 -11.13 1.94
CA LEU A 33 -5.79 -10.06 0.96
C LEU A 33 -4.49 -9.23 0.89
N THR A 34 -3.93 -8.84 2.03
CA THR A 34 -2.67 -8.10 2.10
C THR A 34 -1.50 -8.92 1.53
N LEU A 35 -1.41 -10.21 1.86
CA LEU A 35 -0.41 -11.13 1.27
C LEU A 35 -0.60 -11.28 -0.24
N GLY A 36 -1.85 -11.34 -0.70
CA GLY A 36 -2.20 -11.33 -2.12
C GLY A 36 -1.69 -10.07 -2.83
N ARG A 37 -1.79 -8.90 -2.19
CA ARG A 37 -1.24 -7.63 -2.72
C ARG A 37 0.27 -7.68 -2.87
N VAL A 38 0.97 -8.18 -1.85
CA VAL A 38 2.44 -8.36 -1.90
C VAL A 38 2.82 -9.30 -3.04
N ALA A 39 2.10 -10.41 -3.21
CA ALA A 39 2.31 -11.35 -4.32
C ALA A 39 1.94 -10.78 -5.70
N ALA A 40 1.02 -9.82 -5.75
CA ALA A 40 0.65 -9.12 -6.97
C ALA A 40 1.75 -8.17 -7.48
N VAL A 41 2.66 -7.69 -6.63
CA VAL A 41 3.77 -6.81 -7.05
C VAL A 41 4.69 -7.51 -8.05
N PRO A 42 5.26 -8.71 -7.79
CA PRO A 42 6.03 -9.45 -8.79
C PRO A 42 5.25 -9.75 -10.07
N LEU A 43 3.95 -10.06 -9.95
CA LEU A 43 3.11 -10.33 -11.11
C LEU A 43 2.95 -9.07 -11.98
N LEU A 44 2.69 -7.93 -11.35
CA LEU A 44 2.58 -6.63 -12.01
C LEU A 44 3.89 -6.27 -12.72
N VAL A 45 5.04 -6.50 -12.07
CA VAL A 45 6.35 -6.31 -12.68
C VAL A 45 6.51 -7.22 -13.91
N SER A 46 6.19 -8.50 -13.76
CA SER A 46 6.30 -9.46 -14.87
C SER A 46 5.45 -9.04 -16.06
N THR A 47 4.17 -8.68 -15.85
CA THR A 47 3.29 -8.26 -16.95
C THR A 47 3.70 -6.92 -17.55
N PHE A 48 4.26 -6.00 -16.74
CA PHE A 48 4.70 -4.69 -17.22
C PHE A 48 5.81 -4.78 -18.27
N TYR A 49 6.73 -5.74 -18.11
CA TYR A 49 7.88 -5.95 -19.00
C TYR A 49 7.57 -6.84 -20.21
N MET A 50 6.45 -7.58 -20.21
CA MET A 50 6.02 -8.38 -21.35
C MET A 50 5.63 -7.49 -22.54
N ASN A 51 6.10 -7.84 -23.74
CA ASN A 51 5.88 -7.06 -24.96
C ASN A 51 4.63 -7.48 -25.74
N ASN A 52 3.56 -7.85 -25.05
CA ASN A 52 2.31 -8.30 -25.68
C ASN A 52 1.24 -7.21 -25.59
N SER A 53 0.37 -7.10 -26.59
CA SER A 53 -0.72 -6.11 -26.60
C SER A 53 -1.66 -6.24 -25.39
N TRP A 54 -1.89 -7.47 -24.91
CA TRP A 54 -2.71 -7.70 -23.71
C TRP A 54 -1.99 -7.39 -22.39
N ALA A 55 -0.65 -7.30 -22.41
CA ALA A 55 0.15 -7.17 -21.19
C ALA A 55 -0.06 -5.82 -20.51
N THR A 56 -0.27 -4.75 -21.27
CA THR A 56 -0.59 -3.42 -20.72
C THR A 56 -1.95 -3.41 -20.02
N SER A 57 -2.98 -3.95 -20.67
CA SER A 57 -4.31 -4.08 -20.09
C SER A 57 -4.29 -4.96 -18.84
N ALA A 58 -3.55 -6.08 -18.87
CA ALA A 58 -3.36 -6.94 -17.71
C ALA A 58 -2.65 -6.22 -16.56
N THR A 59 -1.56 -5.50 -16.83
CA THR A 59 -0.80 -4.73 -15.81
C THR A 59 -1.69 -3.69 -15.14
N THR A 60 -2.45 -2.93 -15.93
CA THR A 60 -3.40 -1.93 -15.43
C THR A 60 -4.50 -2.59 -14.59
N SER A 61 -5.04 -3.71 -15.07
CA SER A 61 -6.07 -4.48 -14.36
C SER A 61 -5.57 -5.05 -13.04
N ILE A 62 -4.35 -5.58 -12.99
CA ILE A 62 -3.70 -6.07 -11.76
C ILE A 62 -3.53 -4.92 -10.76
N PHE A 63 -3.06 -3.76 -11.21
CA PHE A 63 -2.91 -2.59 -10.35
C PHE A 63 -4.25 -2.13 -9.76
N ILE A 64 -5.29 -2.02 -10.60
CA ILE A 64 -6.64 -1.65 -10.15
C ILE A 64 -7.18 -2.70 -9.17
N ALA A 65 -7.07 -3.99 -9.49
CA ALA A 65 -7.54 -5.06 -8.61
C ALA A 65 -6.83 -5.01 -7.25
N ALA A 66 -5.51 -4.77 -7.24
CA ALA A 66 -4.75 -4.64 -6.00
C ALA A 66 -5.16 -3.42 -5.17
N ALA A 67 -5.43 -2.28 -5.82
CA ALA A 67 -5.91 -1.06 -5.19
C ALA A 67 -7.32 -1.23 -4.61
N VAL A 68 -8.22 -1.89 -5.34
CA VAL A 68 -9.58 -2.21 -4.86
C VAL A 68 -9.51 -3.19 -3.68
N THR A 69 -8.59 -4.15 -3.71
CA THR A 69 -8.39 -5.12 -2.63
C THR A 69 -7.91 -4.44 -1.34
N ASP A 70 -7.09 -3.39 -1.42
CA ASP A 70 -6.68 -2.50 -0.29
C ASP A 70 -7.82 -1.69 0.30
N TRP A 71 -8.70 -1.19 -0.56
CA TRP A 71 -9.87 -0.52 -0.04
C TRP A 71 -10.83 -1.50 0.65
N LEU A 72 -10.96 -2.70 0.09
CA LEU A 72 -11.86 -3.75 0.58
C LEU A 72 -11.36 -4.38 1.89
N ASP A 73 -10.07 -4.71 2.02
CA ASP A 73 -9.55 -5.27 3.28
C ASP A 73 -9.65 -4.27 4.43
N GLY A 74 -9.40 -2.97 4.18
CA GLY A 74 -9.61 -1.90 5.15
C GLY A 74 -11.08 -1.70 5.53
N TYR A 75 -12.00 -1.91 4.59
CA TYR A 75 -13.45 -1.91 4.89
C TYR A 75 -13.85 -3.12 5.75
N ILE A 76 -13.41 -4.32 5.36
CA ILE A 76 -13.72 -5.57 6.07
C ILE A 76 -13.10 -5.58 7.46
N ALA A 77 -11.85 -5.14 7.62
CA ALA A 77 -11.16 -5.06 8.89
C ALA A 77 -11.91 -4.16 9.90
N ARG A 78 -12.42 -3.01 9.45
CA ARG A 78 -13.23 -2.11 10.29
C ARG A 78 -14.55 -2.75 10.73
N LYS A 79 -15.19 -3.51 9.84
CA LYS A 79 -16.49 -4.14 10.11
C LYS A 79 -16.38 -5.40 10.97
N MET A 80 -15.33 -6.19 10.78
CA MET A 80 -15.17 -7.50 11.43
C MET A 80 -14.36 -7.44 12.73
N GLN A 81 -13.62 -6.35 13.02
CA GLN A 81 -12.76 -6.22 14.21
C GLN A 81 -11.72 -7.36 14.39
N ILE A 82 -11.47 -8.12 13.33
CA ILE A 82 -10.54 -9.25 13.30
C ILE A 82 -9.31 -8.78 12.50
N VAL A 83 -8.32 -8.27 13.22
CA VAL A 83 -7.03 -7.82 12.67
C VAL A 83 -5.92 -8.59 13.34
N THR A 84 -5.02 -9.18 12.55
CA THR A 84 -3.82 -9.82 13.09
C THR A 84 -2.69 -8.79 13.21
N PRO A 85 -1.79 -8.90 14.20
CA PRO A 85 -0.63 -8.01 14.31
C PRO A 85 0.24 -8.04 13.05
N PHE A 86 0.38 -9.21 12.43
CA PHE A 86 1.16 -9.41 11.22
C PHE A 86 0.53 -8.72 9.99
N GLY A 87 -0.79 -8.89 9.78
CA GLY A 87 -1.51 -8.22 8.70
C GLY A 87 -1.48 -6.70 8.84
N ALA A 88 -1.66 -6.19 10.06
CA ALA A 88 -1.58 -4.75 10.34
C ALA A 88 -0.19 -4.15 10.06
N PHE A 89 0.87 -4.93 10.23
CA PHE A 89 2.24 -4.52 9.88
C PHE A 89 2.47 -4.57 8.36
N LEU A 90 2.00 -5.63 7.69
CA LEU A 90 2.20 -5.79 6.25
C LEU A 90 1.42 -4.78 5.41
N ASP A 91 0.25 -4.33 5.87
CA ASP A 91 -0.65 -3.49 5.08
C ASP A 91 -0.01 -2.14 4.66
N PRO A 92 0.60 -1.34 5.57
CA PRO A 92 1.35 -0.14 5.19
C PRO A 92 2.63 -0.38 4.38
N VAL A 93 3.13 -1.62 4.35
CA VAL A 93 4.31 -2.01 3.56
C VAL A 93 3.89 -2.35 2.14
N ALA A 94 2.86 -3.18 1.99
CA ALA A 94 2.31 -3.62 0.72
C ALA A 94 1.83 -2.44 -0.14
N ASP A 95 1.12 -1.47 0.46
CA ASP A 95 0.66 -0.24 -0.20
C ASP A 95 1.84 0.55 -0.82
N LYS A 96 2.87 0.81 -0.02
CA LYS A 96 4.04 1.58 -0.48
C LYS A 96 4.87 0.84 -1.52
N LEU A 97 5.03 -0.47 -1.37
CA LEU A 97 5.75 -1.29 -2.34
C LEU A 97 5.06 -1.29 -3.69
N MET A 98 3.73 -1.42 -3.72
CA MET A 98 2.95 -1.39 -4.96
C MET A 98 3.13 -0.07 -5.70
N VAL A 99 2.93 1.05 -4.99
CA VAL A 99 3.10 2.40 -5.57
C VAL A 99 4.54 2.62 -6.04
N ALA A 100 5.53 2.32 -5.20
CA ALA A 100 6.93 2.56 -5.51
C ALA A 100 7.38 1.72 -6.70
N ALA A 101 7.00 0.44 -6.76
CA ALA A 101 7.29 -0.43 -7.90
C ALA A 101 6.71 0.16 -9.18
N THR A 102 5.44 0.56 -9.19
CA THR A 102 4.78 1.13 -10.38
C THR A 102 5.48 2.42 -10.84
N LEU A 103 5.82 3.33 -9.92
CA LEU A 103 6.56 4.55 -10.25
C LEU A 103 7.94 4.25 -10.86
N VAL A 104 8.69 3.32 -10.26
CA VAL A 104 10.00 2.89 -10.77
C VAL A 104 9.85 2.31 -12.17
N MET A 105 8.86 1.44 -12.39
CA MET A 105 8.59 0.87 -13.71
C MET A 105 8.27 1.91 -14.76
N LEU A 106 7.40 2.88 -14.45
CA LEU A 106 7.08 4.01 -15.31
C LEU A 106 8.31 4.87 -15.64
N CYS A 107 9.27 5.00 -14.71
CA CYS A 107 10.53 5.69 -14.97
C CYS A 107 11.49 4.87 -15.85
N THR A 108 11.52 3.54 -15.72
CA THR A 108 12.43 2.67 -16.49
C THR A 108 12.01 2.45 -17.94
N LYS A 109 10.71 2.35 -18.21
CA LYS A 109 10.15 2.36 -19.56
C LYS A 109 9.23 3.57 -19.68
N PRO A 110 9.80 4.78 -19.92
CA PRO A 110 8.98 5.94 -20.19
C PRO A 110 8.14 5.67 -21.44
N LEU A 111 6.93 6.24 -21.48
CA LEU A 111 6.05 6.10 -22.63
C LEU A 111 6.72 6.73 -23.85
N GLU A 112 6.54 6.11 -25.02
CA GLU A 112 6.95 6.63 -26.33
C GLU A 112 6.07 7.83 -26.71
N ALA A 113 6.16 8.91 -25.95
CA ALA A 113 5.52 10.17 -26.24
C ALA A 113 6.61 11.22 -26.46
N ALA A 114 6.40 12.08 -27.45
CA ALA A 114 7.34 13.16 -27.81
C ALA A 114 7.69 14.07 -26.62
N ILE A 115 6.81 14.14 -25.61
CA ILE A 115 7.01 14.90 -24.36
C ILE A 115 8.20 14.36 -23.54
N PHE A 116 8.49 13.06 -23.64
CA PHE A 116 9.57 12.40 -22.89
C PHE A 116 10.92 12.36 -23.63
N GLU A 117 10.93 12.52 -24.95
CA GLU A 117 12.17 12.44 -25.77
C GLU A 117 13.22 13.49 -25.37
N GLY A 118 12.80 14.64 -24.84
CA GLY A 118 13.71 15.70 -24.36
C GLY A 118 13.80 15.84 -22.84
N VAL A 119 12.96 15.13 -22.07
CA VAL A 119 12.70 15.46 -20.66
C VAL A 119 12.51 14.21 -19.78
N PRO A 120 13.50 13.31 -19.69
CA PRO A 120 13.39 12.06 -18.89
C PRO A 120 13.20 12.32 -17.39
N TRP A 121 13.53 13.51 -16.90
CA TRP A 121 13.31 13.89 -15.50
C TRP A 121 11.82 14.12 -15.16
N LEU A 122 10.93 14.23 -16.14
CA LEU A 122 9.53 14.64 -15.94
C LEU A 122 8.75 13.65 -15.08
N LEU A 123 8.98 12.34 -15.25
CA LEU A 123 8.43 11.31 -14.37
C LEU A 123 9.34 11.02 -13.17
N THR A 124 10.65 11.10 -13.37
CA THR A 124 11.65 10.74 -12.36
C THR A 124 11.58 11.66 -11.13
N VAL A 125 11.49 12.97 -11.33
CA VAL A 125 11.43 13.97 -10.24
C VAL A 125 10.21 13.78 -9.32
N PRO A 126 8.96 13.76 -9.82
CA PRO A 126 7.81 13.55 -8.96
C PRO A 126 7.81 12.14 -8.34
N SER A 127 8.31 11.11 -9.04
CA SER A 127 8.44 9.76 -8.50
C SER A 127 9.36 9.70 -7.29
N ILE A 128 10.56 10.28 -7.39
CA ILE A 128 11.51 10.36 -6.26
C ILE A 128 10.90 11.16 -5.11
N ALA A 129 10.24 12.28 -5.39
CA ALA A 129 9.60 13.10 -4.37
C ALA A 129 8.49 12.33 -3.62
N ILE A 130 7.65 11.56 -4.34
CA ILE A 130 6.59 10.74 -3.76
C ILE A 130 7.19 9.62 -2.91
N ILE A 131 8.12 8.83 -3.44
CA ILE A 131 8.74 7.70 -2.73
C ILE A 131 9.47 8.20 -1.48
N GLY A 132 10.33 9.22 -1.63
CA GLY A 132 11.07 9.81 -0.51
C GLY A 132 10.14 10.33 0.58
N ARG A 133 9.03 10.97 0.19
CA ARG A 133 8.00 11.43 1.14
C ARG A 133 7.31 10.26 1.85
N GLU A 134 6.96 9.18 1.14
CA GLU A 134 6.30 8.02 1.76
C GLU A 134 7.19 7.35 2.81
N ILE A 135 8.48 7.20 2.52
CA ILE A 135 9.46 6.64 3.46
C ILE A 135 9.61 7.58 4.66
N THR A 136 9.79 8.89 4.41
CA THR A 136 9.91 9.88 5.47
C THR A 136 8.69 9.86 6.38
N MET A 137 7.48 9.91 5.82
CA MET A 137 6.25 9.88 6.62
C MET A 137 6.05 8.60 7.41
N SER A 138 6.54 7.47 6.89
CA SER A 138 6.53 6.20 7.64
C SER A 138 7.41 6.31 8.88
N ALA A 139 8.65 6.77 8.70
CA ALA A 139 9.61 6.93 9.78
C ALA A 139 9.13 7.95 10.83
N VAL A 140 8.61 9.11 10.40
CA VAL A 140 8.13 10.10 11.38
C VAL A 140 6.85 9.65 12.07
N ARG A 141 5.99 8.83 11.43
CA ARG A 141 4.81 8.26 12.10
C ARG A 141 5.19 7.21 13.13
N GLU A 142 6.15 6.35 12.81
CA GLU A 142 6.68 5.35 13.73
C GLU A 142 7.36 6.01 14.94
N TRP A 143 8.24 6.98 14.70
CA TRP A 143 8.83 7.78 15.77
C TRP A 143 7.77 8.54 16.58
N ALA A 144 6.77 9.14 15.94
CA ALA A 144 5.69 9.82 16.66
C ALA A 144 4.86 8.86 17.52
N ALA A 145 4.75 7.59 17.12
CA ALA A 145 4.07 6.54 17.87
C ALA A 145 4.82 6.09 19.12
N SER A 146 6.16 6.20 19.13
CA SER A 146 6.96 5.97 20.34
C SER A 146 7.00 7.18 21.29
N GLN A 147 6.57 8.36 20.85
CA GLN A 147 6.54 9.59 21.66
C GLN A 147 5.19 9.83 22.36
N ASN A 148 5.14 10.82 23.26
CA ASN A 148 3.93 11.21 24.00
C ASN A 148 2.71 11.45 23.10
N THR A 149 1.50 11.15 23.62
CA THR A 149 0.21 11.14 22.91
C THR A 149 -0.13 12.48 22.21
N LYS A 150 0.48 13.60 22.62
CA LYS A 150 0.31 14.92 22.00
C LYS A 150 0.93 14.99 20.60
N VAL A 151 2.10 14.37 20.40
CA VAL A 151 2.76 14.31 19.09
C VAL A 151 1.93 13.44 18.15
N LEU A 152 1.49 12.26 18.61
CA LEU A 152 0.61 11.37 17.85
C LEU A 152 -0.69 12.05 17.34
N LYS A 153 -1.31 12.90 18.17
CA LYS A 153 -2.52 13.66 17.76
C LYS A 153 -2.23 14.71 16.70
N ALA A 154 -1.08 15.39 16.76
CA ALA A 154 -0.68 16.39 15.77
C ALA A 154 -0.40 15.78 14.39
N VAL A 155 -0.04 14.51 14.40
CA VAL A 155 0.23 13.63 13.25
C VAL A 155 -1.05 13.04 12.65
N ALA A 156 -2.10 12.90 13.46
CA ALA A 156 -3.35 12.24 13.08
C ALA A 156 -4.39 13.15 12.40
N VAL A 157 -4.34 14.47 12.61
CA VAL A 157 -5.36 15.40 12.11
C VAL A 157 -4.89 16.10 10.84
N ASN A 158 -4.94 15.41 9.71
CA ASN A 158 -4.89 16.12 8.42
C ASN A 158 -5.69 15.41 7.31
N ASN A 159 -6.78 16.04 6.88
CA ASN A 159 -7.60 15.58 5.75
C ASN A 159 -6.86 15.65 4.40
N LEU A 160 -5.73 16.39 4.33
CA LEU A 160 -4.88 16.45 3.14
C LEU A 160 -4.31 15.08 2.73
N GLY A 161 -4.14 14.16 3.68
CA GLY A 161 -3.65 12.80 3.39
C GLY A 161 -4.60 11.97 2.54
N LYS A 162 -5.93 12.19 2.65
CA LYS A 162 -6.95 11.44 1.91
C LYS A 162 -6.98 11.80 0.42
N TRP A 163 -6.84 13.09 0.12
CA TRP A 163 -6.85 13.58 -1.25
C TRP A 163 -5.57 13.19 -1.98
N LYS A 164 -4.41 13.26 -1.31
CA LYS A 164 -3.13 12.83 -1.86
C LYS A 164 -3.18 11.41 -2.41
N THR A 165 -3.62 10.43 -1.61
CA THR A 165 -3.59 9.02 -2.02
C THR A 165 -4.56 8.76 -3.17
N ALA A 166 -5.77 9.35 -3.15
CA ALA A 166 -6.71 9.27 -4.26
C ALA A 166 -6.12 9.82 -5.56
N THR A 167 -5.55 11.03 -5.53
CA THR A 167 -4.91 11.64 -6.71
C THR A 167 -3.74 10.79 -7.20
N GLN A 168 -2.93 10.23 -6.30
CA GLN A 168 -1.80 9.37 -6.65
C GLN A 168 -2.24 8.08 -7.34
N MET A 169 -3.24 7.38 -6.79
CA MET A 169 -3.73 6.13 -7.36
C MET A 169 -4.36 6.37 -8.74
N ILE A 170 -5.14 7.45 -8.89
CA ILE A 170 -5.73 7.84 -10.17
C ILE A 170 -4.63 8.17 -11.18
N ALA A 171 -3.60 8.94 -10.78
CA ALA A 171 -2.47 9.26 -11.66
C ALA A 171 -1.78 7.99 -12.17
N LEU A 172 -1.52 7.02 -11.29
CA LEU A 172 -0.89 5.75 -11.66
C LEU A 172 -1.76 4.90 -12.57
N ILE A 173 -3.08 4.84 -12.33
CA ILE A 173 -4.02 4.12 -13.21
C ILE A 173 -4.02 4.74 -14.61
N ILE A 174 -4.12 6.06 -14.71
CA ILE A 174 -4.11 6.77 -15.99
C ILE A 174 -2.78 6.56 -16.71
N LEU A 175 -1.65 6.67 -16.01
CA LEU A 175 -0.32 6.45 -16.60
C LEU A 175 -0.15 5.00 -17.10
N LEU A 176 -0.60 4.00 -16.34
CA LEU A 176 -0.57 2.61 -16.78
C LEU A 176 -1.50 2.35 -17.96
N ALA A 177 -2.72 2.91 -17.93
CA ALA A 177 -3.69 2.78 -19.01
C ALA A 177 -3.21 3.46 -20.31
N SER A 178 -2.58 4.64 -20.21
CA SER A 178 -2.05 5.40 -21.36
C SER A 178 -0.92 4.68 -22.11
N ARG A 179 -0.39 3.58 -21.57
CA ARG A 179 0.55 2.71 -22.30
C ARG A 179 -0.14 1.82 -23.34
N ASP A 180 -1.46 1.69 -23.27
CA ASP A 180 -2.21 0.85 -24.21
C ASP A 180 -2.45 1.64 -25.49
N SER A 181 -1.77 1.22 -26.55
CA SER A 181 -1.83 1.87 -27.87
C SER A 181 -3.20 1.80 -28.54
N SER A 182 -4.15 1.05 -27.96
CA SER A 182 -5.52 0.93 -28.48
C SER A 182 -6.47 2.03 -27.99
N LEU A 183 -6.06 2.87 -27.03
CA LEU A 183 -6.90 3.94 -26.49
C LEU A 183 -6.89 5.17 -27.41
N LEU A 184 -8.08 5.67 -27.73
CA LEU A 184 -8.27 6.95 -28.42
C LEU A 184 -7.86 8.08 -27.46
N ASP A 185 -7.02 9.02 -27.93
CA ASP A 185 -6.44 10.16 -27.17
C ASP A 185 -5.34 9.81 -26.14
N GLN A 186 -4.35 9.03 -26.57
CA GLN A 186 -3.18 8.63 -25.77
C GLN A 186 -2.42 9.84 -25.18
N ASP A 187 -2.21 10.90 -25.97
CA ASP A 187 -1.44 12.07 -25.56
C ASP A 187 -2.17 12.88 -24.46
N GLY A 188 -3.49 13.05 -24.58
CA GLY A 188 -4.31 13.73 -23.57
C GLY A 188 -4.35 12.98 -22.25
N LEU A 189 -4.55 11.65 -22.29
CA LEU A 189 -4.53 10.79 -21.11
C LEU A 189 -3.16 10.83 -20.42
N LEU A 190 -2.08 10.68 -21.18
CA LEU A 190 -0.71 10.73 -20.67
C LEU A 190 -0.40 12.08 -20.01
N ALA A 191 -0.75 13.19 -20.67
CA ALA A 191 -0.57 14.53 -20.12
C ALA A 191 -1.35 14.70 -18.81
N SER A 192 -2.61 14.25 -18.77
CA SER A 192 -3.44 14.31 -17.56
C SER A 192 -2.84 13.48 -16.42
N GLY A 193 -2.31 12.29 -16.71
CA GLY A 193 -1.65 11.42 -15.74
C GLY A 193 -0.40 12.05 -15.15
N VAL A 194 0.44 12.67 -15.98
CA VAL A 194 1.63 13.41 -15.53
C VAL A 194 1.24 14.62 -14.69
N ILE A 195 0.26 15.42 -15.12
CA ILE A 195 -0.23 16.57 -14.35
C ILE A 195 -0.74 16.13 -12.98
N LEU A 196 -1.57 15.07 -12.93
CA LEU A 196 -2.06 14.50 -11.67
C LEU A 196 -0.93 13.99 -10.78
N LEU A 197 0.12 13.39 -11.36
CA LEU A 197 1.29 12.94 -10.62
C LEU A 197 2.04 14.12 -9.98
N TYR A 198 2.21 15.23 -10.70
CA TYR A 198 2.80 16.46 -10.17
C TYR A 198 1.95 17.09 -9.08
N ILE A 199 0.62 17.15 -9.26
CA ILE A 199 -0.31 17.60 -8.23
C ILE A 199 -0.16 16.72 -6.99
N SER A 200 -0.13 15.40 -7.15
CA SER A 200 0.06 14.45 -6.05
C SER A 200 1.40 14.66 -5.33
N ALA A 201 2.49 14.85 -6.08
CA ALA A 201 3.81 15.15 -5.51
C ALA A 201 3.78 16.47 -4.71
N GLY A 202 3.14 17.51 -5.24
CA GLY A 202 2.95 18.79 -4.54
C GLY A 202 2.16 18.64 -3.24
N LEU A 203 1.01 17.96 -3.28
CA LEU A 203 0.21 17.65 -2.08
C LEU A 203 1.01 16.84 -1.05
N SER A 204 1.85 15.92 -1.53
CA SER A 204 2.69 15.07 -0.70
C SER A 204 3.72 15.85 0.09
N LEU A 205 4.44 16.75 -0.59
CA LEU A 205 5.44 17.62 0.01
C LEU A 205 4.79 18.64 0.95
N TRP A 206 3.68 19.25 0.54
CA TRP A 206 2.93 20.16 1.39
C TRP A 206 2.49 19.49 2.69
N SER A 207 1.95 18.27 2.59
CA SER A 207 1.58 17.46 3.75
C SER A 207 2.78 17.18 4.67
N LEU A 208 3.98 16.99 4.13
CA LEU A 208 5.21 16.76 4.90
C LEU A 208 5.63 18.01 5.66
N VAL A 209 5.62 19.16 5.00
CA VAL A 209 5.98 20.44 5.63
C VAL A 209 5.04 20.75 6.81
N VAL A 210 3.73 20.65 6.61
CA VAL A 210 2.72 20.88 7.67
C VAL A 210 2.97 19.97 8.87
N TYR A 211 3.32 18.71 8.59
CA TYR A 211 3.54 17.71 9.61
C TYR A 211 4.79 17.98 10.45
N VAL A 212 5.92 18.27 9.80
CA VAL A 212 7.18 18.63 10.47
C VAL A 212 7.01 19.91 11.29
N GLN A 213 6.30 20.91 10.76
CA GLN A 213 5.99 22.15 11.48
C GLN A 213 5.17 21.90 12.75
N ASN A 214 4.17 21.01 12.69
CA ASN A 214 3.35 20.65 13.85
C ASN A 214 4.17 19.95 14.94
N ILE A 215 5.07 19.05 14.57
CA ILE A 215 5.98 18.38 15.50
C ILE A 215 6.94 19.38 16.15
N TRP A 216 7.56 20.24 15.34
CA TRP A 216 8.50 21.25 15.80
C TRP A 216 7.86 22.21 16.82
N ARG A 217 6.62 22.63 16.60
CA ARG A 217 5.85 23.47 17.54
C ARG A 217 5.56 22.79 18.88
N ILE A 218 5.49 21.46 18.92
CA ILE A 218 5.24 20.71 20.16
C ILE A 218 6.55 20.46 20.91
N LEU A 219 7.66 20.24 20.19
CA LEU A 219 8.97 20.04 20.80
C LEU A 219 9.54 21.32 21.42
N LEU A 220 9.25 22.48 20.83
CA LEU A 220 9.72 23.78 21.34
C LEU A 220 8.85 24.37 22.46
N LYS A 221 7.87 23.64 22.99
CA LYS A 221 6.91 24.12 23.97
C LYS A 221 6.91 23.26 25.23
#